data_AF-A0A2D6HI36-F1
#
_entry.id   AF-A0A2D6HI36-F1
#
_cell.length_a   1.000
_cell.length_b   1.000
_cell.length_c   1.000
_cell.angle_alpha   90.00
_cell.angle_beta   90.00
_cell.angle_gamma   90.00
#
_symmetry.space_group_name_H-M   'P 1'
#
loop_
_entity.id
_entity.type
_entity.pdbx_description
1 polymer ?
#
loop_
_entity_poly.entity_id
_entity_poly.type
_entity_poly.pdbx_seq_one_letter_code
_entity_poly.pdbx_strand_id
1 'polypeptide(L)'
;MDSLSPTFPPRPAVVLGILSAVGLGGLAPSRGAGLDPAALLTWLALAATALGVLAGAWLPRATALLVTLPWWAAVEGLGRRAPGALPDPTGAWWAAAGLFTLGWGAGCLWRHGAVRIAGAALLISGLLAALPSGGGRLAQPWPPGAAARLLDLSPVAIVLECGGLDFMRHPAVYGPVGTMDIGPELRAPWRATTAAVPLLLLGAALAGAASLRGAR
;
A
#
# COMPACT_ATOMS: atom_id res chain seq x y z
N MET A 1 -33.66 -10.55 -25.30
CA MET A 1 -33.78 -9.11 -24.99
C MET A 1 -33.65 -8.98 -23.49
N ASP A 2 -32.41 -8.88 -23.00
CA ASP A 2 -32.13 -8.80 -21.57
C ASP A 2 -32.29 -7.35 -21.13
N SER A 3 -33.25 -7.12 -20.23
CA SER A 3 -33.47 -5.84 -19.60
C SER A 3 -32.26 -5.49 -18.73
N LEU A 4 -31.36 -4.67 -19.28
CA LEU A 4 -30.31 -4.02 -18.52
C LEU A 4 -30.99 -3.10 -17.50
N SER A 5 -31.21 -3.65 -16.32
CA SER A 5 -31.64 -2.90 -15.15
C SER A 5 -30.63 -1.77 -14.96
N PRO A 6 -31.05 -0.50 -14.88
CA PRO A 6 -30.12 0.60 -14.66
C PRO A 6 -29.42 0.37 -13.32
N THR A 7 -28.17 -0.10 -13.37
CA THR A 7 -27.31 -0.18 -12.20
C THR A 7 -26.98 1.25 -11.81
N PHE A 8 -27.73 1.78 -10.85
CA PHE A 8 -27.41 3.06 -10.23
C PHE A 8 -25.99 2.97 -9.67
N PRO A 9 -25.11 3.94 -9.99
CA PRO A 9 -23.78 3.96 -9.39
C PRO A 9 -23.94 4.03 -7.86
N PRO A 10 -23.14 3.28 -7.09
CA PRO A 10 -23.20 3.32 -5.65
C PRO A 10 -22.97 4.76 -5.16
N ARG A 11 -23.69 5.17 -4.11
CA ARG A 11 -23.55 6.52 -3.55
C ARG A 11 -22.09 6.74 -3.12
N PRO A 12 -21.44 7.86 -3.50
CA PRO A 12 -20.01 8.10 -3.20
C PRO A 12 -19.65 7.93 -1.72
N ALA A 13 -20.54 8.33 -0.81
CA ALA A 13 -20.36 8.16 0.63
C ALA A 13 -20.24 6.68 1.06
N VAL A 14 -21.01 5.78 0.42
CA VAL A 14 -20.94 4.33 0.70
C VAL A 14 -19.62 3.77 0.21
N VAL A 15 -19.19 4.13 -1.00
CA VAL A 15 -17.90 3.70 -1.56
C VAL A 15 -16.74 4.19 -0.68
N LEU A 16 -16.77 5.47 -0.27
CA LEU A 16 -15.80 6.07 0.66
C LEU A 16 -15.72 5.27 1.98
N GLY A 17 -16.87 4.96 2.57
CA GLY A 17 -16.95 4.18 3.81
C GLY A 17 -16.39 2.77 3.67
N ILE A 18 -16.74 2.06 2.60
CA ILE A 18 -16.24 0.71 2.30
C ILE A 18 -14.73 0.73 2.10
N LEU A 19 -14.19 1.61 1.25
CA LEU A 19 -12.76 1.64 0.98
C LEU A 19 -11.95 2.01 2.23
N SER A 20 -12.45 2.95 3.04
CA SER A 20 -11.83 3.31 4.31
C SER A 20 -11.79 2.12 5.26
N ALA A 21 -12.93 1.42 5.43
CA ALA A 21 -13.04 0.24 6.29
C ALA A 21 -12.16 -0.93 5.82
N VAL A 22 -12.11 -1.18 4.51
CA VAL A 22 -11.23 -2.21 3.93
C VAL A 22 -9.77 -1.87 4.20
N GLY A 23 -9.35 -0.61 4.04
CA GLY A 23 -7.98 -0.20 4.40
C GLY A 23 -7.66 -0.37 5.90
N LEU A 24 -8.66 -0.28 6.77
CA LEU A 24 -8.52 -0.57 8.20
C LEU A 24 -8.61 -2.08 8.54
N GLY A 25 -8.75 -2.96 7.55
CA GLY A 25 -8.84 -4.42 7.74
C GLY A 25 -7.64 -5.01 8.49
N GLY A 26 -6.46 -4.38 8.40
CA GLY A 26 -5.27 -4.75 9.17
C GLY A 26 -5.38 -4.52 10.69
N LEU A 27 -6.45 -3.87 11.16
CA LEU A 27 -6.80 -3.75 12.58
C LEU A 27 -7.54 -4.97 13.13
N ALA A 28 -7.96 -5.91 12.26
CA ALA A 28 -8.63 -7.12 12.71
C ALA A 28 -7.73 -7.85 13.73
N PRO A 29 -8.31 -8.34 14.85
CA PRO A 29 -7.53 -8.85 15.97
C PRO A 29 -6.60 -9.98 15.52
N SER A 30 -5.30 -9.78 15.68
CA SER A 30 -4.33 -10.87 15.67
C SER A 30 -4.58 -11.73 16.90
N ARG A 31 -4.45 -13.05 16.78
CA ARG A 31 -4.93 -14.05 17.75
C ARG A 31 -4.33 -13.99 19.18
N GLY A 32 -3.67 -12.91 19.62
CA GLY A 32 -3.02 -12.98 20.94
C GLY A 32 -2.60 -11.73 21.74
N ALA A 33 -2.50 -10.49 21.24
CA ALA A 33 -1.85 -9.44 22.09
C ALA A 33 -2.15 -7.96 21.75
N GLY A 34 -3.33 -7.63 21.25
CA GLY A 34 -3.70 -6.25 20.95
C GLY A 34 -3.39 -5.82 19.52
N LEU A 35 -3.51 -4.51 19.27
CA LEU A 35 -3.39 -3.94 17.92
C LEU A 35 -1.92 -3.87 17.52
N ASP A 36 -1.57 -4.47 16.38
CA ASP A 36 -0.22 -4.53 15.83
C ASP A 36 -0.05 -3.47 14.71
N PRO A 37 0.74 -2.40 14.94
CA PRO A 37 0.99 -1.38 13.91
C PRO A 37 1.62 -1.95 12.65
N ALA A 38 2.50 -2.96 12.76
CA ALA A 38 3.17 -3.55 11.61
C ALA A 38 2.18 -4.33 10.73
N ALA A 39 1.22 -5.03 11.34
CA ALA A 39 0.14 -5.71 10.62
C ALA A 39 -0.76 -4.71 9.87
N LEU A 40 -1.15 -3.60 10.52
CA LEU A 40 -1.89 -2.52 9.87
C LEU A 40 -1.11 -1.95 8.68
N LEU A 41 0.15 -1.58 8.88
CA LEU A 41 0.98 -1.00 7.82
C LEU A 41 1.20 -1.95 6.65
N THR A 42 1.43 -3.24 6.94
CA THR A 42 1.56 -4.29 5.91
C THR A 42 0.28 -4.39 5.09
N TRP A 43 -0.88 -4.42 5.74
CA TRP A 43 -2.16 -4.45 5.05
C TRP A 43 -2.41 -3.21 4.20
N LEU A 44 -2.16 -2.02 4.75
CA LEU A 44 -2.28 -0.76 4.02
C LEU A 44 -1.36 -0.74 2.81
N ALA A 45 -0.11 -1.18 2.94
CA ALA A 45 0.83 -1.25 1.84
C ALA A 45 0.35 -2.17 0.70
N LEU A 46 -0.23 -3.33 1.04
CA LEU A 46 -0.78 -4.26 0.07
C LEU A 46 -2.02 -3.70 -0.64
N ALA A 47 -2.93 -3.10 0.12
CA ALA A 47 -4.25 -2.70 -0.37
C ALA A 47 -4.28 -1.29 -0.96
N ALA A 48 -3.41 -0.37 -0.56
CA ALA A 48 -3.51 1.06 -0.87
C ALA A 48 -3.65 1.34 -2.37
N THR A 49 -2.79 0.76 -3.21
CA THR A 49 -2.85 0.96 -4.66
C THR A 49 -4.14 0.40 -5.26
N ALA A 50 -4.58 -0.79 -4.84
CA ALA A 50 -5.84 -1.37 -5.32
C ALA A 50 -7.05 -0.52 -4.92
N LEU A 51 -7.11 -0.10 -3.65
CA LEU A 51 -8.16 0.80 -3.14
C LEU A 51 -8.13 2.16 -3.85
N GLY A 52 -6.95 2.67 -4.17
CA GLY A 52 -6.74 3.84 -5.00
C GLY A 52 -7.39 3.66 -6.37
N VAL A 53 -7.11 2.57 -7.09
CA VAL A 53 -7.69 2.28 -8.41
C VAL A 53 -9.22 2.29 -8.36
N LEU A 54 -9.80 1.63 -7.35
CA LEU A 54 -11.24 1.61 -7.15
C LEU A 54 -11.80 3.01 -6.87
N ALA A 55 -11.15 3.78 -5.99
CA ALA A 55 -11.50 5.17 -5.72
C ALA A 55 -11.42 6.03 -6.99
N GLY A 56 -10.41 5.83 -7.85
CA GLY A 56 -10.21 6.62 -9.07
C GLY A 56 -11.28 6.40 -10.12
N ALA A 57 -11.88 5.21 -10.12
CA ALA A 57 -12.97 4.87 -11.02
C ALA A 57 -14.33 5.42 -10.57
N TRP A 58 -14.54 5.53 -9.25
CA TRP A 58 -15.87 5.69 -8.65
C TRP A 58 -16.07 6.95 -7.79
N LEU A 59 -15.00 7.58 -7.31
CA LEU A 59 -15.07 8.77 -6.45
C LEU A 59 -14.67 10.05 -7.21
N PRO A 60 -15.38 11.18 -6.97
CA PRO A 60 -14.92 12.50 -7.37
C PRO A 60 -13.54 12.85 -6.77
N ARG A 61 -12.77 13.67 -7.48
CA ARG A 61 -11.35 13.92 -7.14
C ARG A 61 -11.11 14.39 -5.71
N ALA A 62 -11.86 15.40 -5.28
CA ALA A 62 -11.71 15.97 -3.93
C ALA A 62 -12.05 14.96 -2.82
N THR A 63 -12.96 14.01 -3.09
CA THR A 63 -13.41 13.05 -2.08
C THR A 63 -12.52 11.82 -1.95
N ALA A 64 -11.74 11.49 -2.98
CA ALA A 64 -10.89 10.30 -2.96
C ALA A 64 -9.79 10.38 -1.89
N LEU A 65 -9.21 11.58 -1.67
CA LEU A 65 -8.19 11.78 -0.65
C LEU A 65 -8.74 11.66 0.79
N LEU A 66 -10.05 11.82 0.97
CA LEU A 66 -10.66 11.63 2.29
C LEU A 66 -10.61 10.16 2.74
N VAL A 67 -10.45 9.21 1.81
CA VAL A 67 -10.27 7.77 2.12
C VAL A 67 -9.06 7.54 3.02
N THR A 68 -8.00 8.35 2.90
CA THR A 68 -6.75 8.16 3.64
C THR A 68 -6.76 8.81 5.03
N LEU A 69 -7.76 9.64 5.37
CA LEU A 69 -7.82 10.31 6.67
C LEU A 69 -8.08 9.34 7.83
N PRO A 70 -9.03 8.36 7.73
CA PRO A 70 -9.16 7.32 8.74
C PRO A 70 -7.88 6.48 8.90
N TRP A 71 -7.13 6.26 7.81
CA TRP A 71 -5.86 5.54 7.85
C TRP A 71 -4.80 6.33 8.60
N TRP A 72 -4.69 7.63 8.35
CA TRP A 72 -3.80 8.52 9.11
C TRP A 72 -4.11 8.46 10.60
N ALA A 73 -5.38 8.62 10.99
CA ALA A 73 -5.78 8.57 12.38
C ALA A 73 -5.46 7.22 13.04
N ALA A 74 -5.64 6.11 12.31
CA ALA A 74 -5.28 4.77 12.79
C ALA A 74 -3.76 4.60 12.94
N VAL A 75 -2.98 4.99 11.93
CA VAL A 75 -1.51 4.88 11.94
C VAL A 75 -0.90 5.78 13.01
N GLU A 76 -1.35 7.02 13.17
CA GLU A 76 -0.88 7.91 14.24
C GLU A 76 -1.33 7.44 15.62
N GLY A 77 -2.60 7.04 15.75
CA GLY A 77 -3.16 6.55 17.01
C GLY A 77 -2.45 5.31 17.52
N LEU A 78 -2.19 4.34 16.64
CA LEU A 78 -1.50 3.09 16.97
C LEU A 78 0.01 3.27 17.05
N GLY A 79 0.58 3.98 16.08
CA GLY A 79 2.00 4.25 16.01
C GLY A 79 2.52 4.94 17.27
N ARG A 80 1.71 5.74 17.97
CA ARG A 80 2.13 6.38 19.23
C ARG A 80 1.79 5.60 20.50
N ARG A 81 0.82 4.68 20.47
CA ARG A 81 0.24 4.08 21.69
C ARG A 81 0.45 2.59 21.83
N ALA A 82 0.73 1.87 20.74
CA ALA A 82 0.93 0.44 20.78
C ALA A 82 2.31 0.07 21.36
N PRO A 83 2.44 -1.09 22.02
CA PRO A 83 3.75 -1.70 22.28
C PRO A 83 4.48 -1.91 20.95
N GLY A 84 5.66 -1.31 20.78
CA GLY A 84 6.33 -1.24 19.48
C GLY A 84 5.90 -0.03 18.64
N ALA A 85 5.73 1.12 19.31
CA ALA A 85 5.46 2.41 18.68
C ALA A 85 6.33 2.64 17.43
N LEU A 86 5.71 3.19 16.38
CA LEU A 86 6.38 3.52 15.13
C LEU A 86 7.28 4.73 15.36
N PRO A 87 8.56 4.69 14.95
CA PRO A 87 9.42 5.87 15.03
C PRO A 87 8.93 7.05 14.18
N ASP A 88 8.34 6.78 13.01
CA ASP A 88 7.80 7.81 12.11
C ASP A 88 6.41 7.42 11.53
N PRO A 89 5.33 7.48 12.33
CA PRO A 89 3.98 7.14 11.86
C PRO A 89 3.51 8.05 10.71
N THR A 90 3.93 9.31 10.70
CA THR A 90 3.61 10.27 9.64
C THR A 90 4.26 9.84 8.32
N GLY A 91 5.52 9.42 8.35
CA GLY A 91 6.23 8.89 7.18
C GLY A 91 5.58 7.63 6.58
N ALA A 92 5.18 6.68 7.43
CA ALA A 92 4.42 5.51 7.00
C ALA A 92 3.09 5.89 6.31
N TRP A 93 2.35 6.84 6.91
CA TRP A 93 1.10 7.31 6.32
C TRP A 93 1.33 7.98 4.95
N TRP A 94 2.33 8.85 4.81
CA TRP A 94 2.63 9.49 3.53
C TRP A 94 2.95 8.46 2.44
N ALA A 95 3.70 7.41 2.78
CA ALA A 95 4.01 6.34 1.83
C ALA A 95 2.73 5.59 1.39
N ALA A 96 1.86 5.21 2.34
CA ALA A 96 0.59 4.56 2.04
C ALA A 96 -0.34 5.46 1.21
N ALA A 97 -0.41 6.75 1.55
CA ALA A 97 -1.15 7.74 0.79
C ALA A 97 -0.59 7.91 -0.64
N GLY A 98 0.73 7.88 -0.82
CA GLY A 98 1.38 7.89 -2.13
C GLY A 98 1.02 6.67 -2.98
N LEU A 99 1.02 5.47 -2.39
CA LEU A 99 0.58 4.25 -3.08
C LEU A 99 -0.91 4.33 -3.47
N PHE A 100 -1.74 4.91 -2.60
CA PHE A 100 -3.15 5.15 -2.87
C PHE A 100 -3.35 6.16 -4.01
N THR A 101 -2.65 7.29 -4.01
CA THR A 101 -2.79 8.31 -5.07
C THR A 101 -2.28 7.79 -6.41
N LEU A 102 -1.24 6.95 -6.41
CA LEU A 102 -0.77 6.24 -7.61
C LEU A 102 -1.88 5.36 -8.20
N GLY A 103 -2.50 4.53 -7.36
CA GLY A 103 -3.64 3.72 -7.74
C GLY A 103 -4.82 4.57 -8.23
N TRP A 104 -5.11 5.66 -7.53
CA TRP A 104 -6.17 6.59 -7.87
C TRP A 104 -6.00 7.21 -9.26
N GLY A 105 -4.80 7.68 -9.59
CA GLY A 105 -4.47 8.15 -10.94
C GLY A 105 -4.71 7.08 -12.01
N ALA A 106 -4.29 5.84 -11.75
CA ALA A 106 -4.56 4.71 -12.65
C ALA A 106 -6.06 4.41 -12.79
N GLY A 107 -6.82 4.41 -11.70
CA GLY A 107 -8.28 4.23 -11.72
C GLY A 107 -8.99 5.29 -12.55
N CYS A 108 -8.53 6.55 -12.49
CA CYS A 108 -9.04 7.63 -13.33
C CYS A 108 -8.77 7.40 -14.82
N LEU A 109 -7.61 6.83 -15.18
CA LEU A 109 -7.25 6.54 -16.58
C LEU A 109 -8.01 5.35 -17.17
N TRP A 110 -8.30 4.32 -16.35
CA TRP A 110 -8.82 3.04 -16.83
C TRP A 110 -10.12 2.62 -16.13
N ARG A 111 -11.12 3.50 -16.12
CA ARG A 111 -12.39 3.30 -15.40
C ARG A 111 -13.10 1.98 -15.76
N HIS A 112 -13.17 1.62 -17.04
CA HIS A 112 -13.85 0.41 -17.52
C HIS A 112 -13.15 -0.91 -17.14
N GLY A 113 -11.90 -0.85 -16.66
CA GLY A 113 -11.11 -2.01 -16.23
C GLY A 113 -10.70 -1.96 -14.77
N ALA A 114 -11.22 -1.03 -13.98
CA ALA A 114 -10.71 -0.70 -12.66
C ALA A 114 -10.67 -1.89 -11.69
N VAL A 115 -11.69 -2.75 -11.68
CA VAL A 115 -11.71 -3.95 -10.83
C VAL A 115 -10.58 -4.91 -11.18
N ARG A 116 -10.35 -5.16 -12.48
CA ARG A 116 -9.26 -6.03 -12.95
C ARG A 116 -7.89 -5.43 -12.62
N ILE A 117 -7.74 -4.11 -12.79
CA ILE A 117 -6.50 -3.41 -12.47
C ILE A 117 -6.24 -3.41 -10.96
N ALA A 118 -7.27 -3.19 -10.13
CA ALA A 118 -7.17 -3.27 -8.68
C ALA A 118 -6.78 -4.68 -8.22
N GLY A 119 -7.41 -5.72 -8.81
CA GLY A 119 -7.04 -7.11 -8.55
C GLY A 119 -5.60 -7.43 -8.95
N ALA A 120 -5.15 -6.96 -10.12
CA ALA A 120 -3.77 -7.10 -10.56
C ALA A 120 -2.79 -6.34 -9.65
N ALA A 121 -3.11 -5.12 -9.24
CA ALA A 121 -2.30 -4.33 -8.32
C ALA A 121 -2.16 -5.04 -6.97
N LEU A 122 -3.26 -5.55 -6.40
CA LEU A 122 -3.24 -6.31 -5.16
C LEU A 122 -2.40 -7.59 -5.28
N LEU A 123 -2.55 -8.33 -6.39
CA LEU A 123 -1.76 -9.53 -6.66
C LEU A 123 -0.26 -9.21 -6.77
N ILE A 124 0.10 -8.17 -7.53
CA ILE A 124 1.50 -7.74 -7.69
C ILE A 124 2.07 -7.30 -6.34
N SER A 125 1.35 -6.49 -5.56
CA SER A 125 1.78 -6.09 -4.21
C SER A 125 1.99 -7.30 -3.30
N GLY A 126 1.07 -8.27 -3.32
CA GLY A 126 1.18 -9.50 -2.56
C GLY A 126 2.37 -10.37 -2.99
N LEU A 127 2.61 -10.50 -4.30
CA LEU A 127 3.77 -11.21 -4.83
C LEU A 127 5.08 -10.51 -4.42
N LEU A 128 5.18 -9.18 -4.57
CA LEU A 128 6.38 -8.44 -4.17
C LEU A 128 6.65 -8.50 -2.66
N ALA A 129 5.60 -8.61 -1.84
CA ALA A 129 5.74 -8.83 -0.41
C ALA A 129 6.16 -10.26 -0.05
N ALA A 130 5.64 -11.26 -0.76
CA ALA A 130 5.86 -12.68 -0.44
C ALA A 130 7.10 -13.29 -1.11
N LEU A 131 7.48 -12.84 -2.31
CA LEU A 131 8.58 -13.39 -3.11
C LEU A 131 9.92 -13.39 -2.39
N PRO A 132 10.33 -12.31 -1.68
CA PRO A 132 11.55 -12.33 -0.89
C PRO A 132 11.54 -13.49 0.10
N SER A 133 10.44 -13.68 0.84
CA SER A 133 10.29 -14.74 1.85
C SER A 133 10.12 -16.14 1.26
N GLY A 134 9.72 -16.25 -0.01
CA GLY A 134 9.50 -17.51 -0.71
C GLY A 134 10.79 -18.27 -1.03
N GLY A 135 11.89 -17.58 -1.33
CA GLY A 135 13.17 -18.23 -1.68
C GLY A 135 13.71 -19.12 -0.57
N GLY A 136 13.58 -18.66 0.68
CA GLY A 136 13.91 -19.45 1.87
C GLY A 136 13.16 -20.76 2.02
N ARG A 137 11.89 -20.77 1.60
CA ARG A 137 11.02 -21.94 1.68
C ARG A 137 11.30 -22.97 0.59
N LEU A 138 11.93 -22.55 -0.50
CA LEU A 138 12.28 -23.40 -1.65
C LEU A 138 13.69 -23.99 -1.54
N ALA A 139 14.34 -23.90 -0.37
CA ALA A 139 15.69 -24.41 -0.09
C ALA A 139 16.82 -23.83 -0.98
N GLN A 140 16.51 -22.85 -1.84
CA GLN A 140 17.47 -22.05 -2.58
C GLN A 140 17.21 -20.57 -2.29
N PRO A 141 17.97 -19.95 -1.38
CA PRO A 141 17.84 -18.52 -1.12
C PRO A 141 18.09 -17.74 -2.41
N TRP A 142 17.37 -16.63 -2.57
CA TRP A 142 17.59 -15.73 -3.70
C TRP A 142 19.02 -15.17 -3.66
N PRO A 143 19.66 -14.91 -4.81
CA PRO A 143 20.88 -14.11 -4.84
C PRO A 143 20.65 -12.78 -4.08
N PRO A 144 21.56 -12.33 -3.20
CA PRO A 144 21.35 -11.17 -2.34
C PRO A 144 20.92 -9.90 -3.09
N GLY A 145 21.54 -9.63 -4.25
CA GLY A 145 21.17 -8.49 -5.09
C GLY A 145 19.77 -8.59 -5.71
N ALA A 146 19.27 -9.80 -5.99
CA ALA A 146 17.90 -10.01 -6.47
C ALA A 146 16.89 -9.82 -5.33
N ALA A 147 17.18 -10.37 -4.14
CA ALA A 147 16.36 -10.17 -2.95
C ALA A 147 16.26 -8.68 -2.56
N ALA A 148 17.39 -7.96 -2.58
CA ALA A 148 17.42 -6.52 -2.32
C ALA A 148 16.51 -5.74 -3.27
N ARG A 149 16.57 -6.01 -4.57
CA ARG A 149 15.71 -5.36 -5.57
C ARG A 149 14.22 -5.69 -5.39
N LEU A 150 13.89 -6.94 -5.08
CA LEU A 150 12.50 -7.34 -4.80
C LEU A 150 11.96 -6.63 -3.55
N LEU A 151 12.79 -6.47 -2.52
CA LEU A 151 12.46 -5.70 -1.33
C LEU A 151 12.31 -4.20 -1.63
N ASP A 152 13.18 -3.61 -2.46
CA ASP A 152 13.07 -2.20 -2.86
C ASP A 152 11.78 -1.89 -3.63
N LEU A 153 11.31 -2.86 -4.43
CA LEU A 153 10.05 -2.74 -5.16
C LEU A 153 8.83 -3.08 -4.30
N SER A 154 9.03 -3.66 -3.12
CA SER A 154 7.92 -4.09 -2.27
C SER A 154 7.22 -2.88 -1.64
N PRO A 155 5.90 -2.72 -1.87
CA PRO A 155 5.14 -1.64 -1.23
C PRO A 155 5.18 -1.77 0.30
N VAL A 156 5.28 -3.00 0.82
CA VAL A 156 5.38 -3.27 2.26
C VAL A 156 6.69 -2.72 2.83
N ALA A 157 7.81 -2.96 2.15
CA ALA A 157 9.10 -2.41 2.58
C ALA A 157 9.09 -0.88 2.58
N ILE A 158 8.56 -0.27 1.51
CA ILE A 158 8.45 1.19 1.40
C ILE A 158 7.67 1.78 2.58
N VAL A 159 6.48 1.25 2.88
CA VAL A 159 5.61 1.80 3.93
C VAL A 159 6.20 1.58 5.33
N LEU A 160 6.71 0.37 5.62
CA LEU A 160 7.27 0.05 6.94
C LEU A 160 8.55 0.85 7.22
N GLU A 161 9.45 0.96 6.24
CA GLU A 161 10.71 1.68 6.40
C GLU A 161 10.53 3.19 6.47
N CYS A 162 9.58 3.75 5.70
CA CYS A 162 9.14 5.13 5.92
C CYS A 162 8.51 5.32 7.30
N GLY A 163 8.00 4.25 7.91
CA GLY A 163 7.54 4.20 9.30
C GLY A 163 8.65 4.14 10.36
N GLY A 164 9.91 4.04 9.92
CA GLY A 164 11.06 3.81 10.78
C GLY A 164 11.25 2.35 11.22
N LEU A 165 10.45 1.42 10.67
CA LEU A 165 10.63 -0.01 10.92
C LEU A 165 11.56 -0.60 9.86
N ASP A 166 12.68 -1.17 10.31
CA ASP A 166 13.60 -1.88 9.43
C ASP A 166 12.96 -3.24 9.03
N PHE A 167 12.27 -3.23 7.89
CA PHE A 167 11.57 -4.41 7.38
C PHE A 167 12.53 -5.58 7.10
N MET A 168 13.76 -5.29 6.67
CA MET A 168 14.77 -6.32 6.42
C MET A 168 15.18 -7.04 7.68
N ARG A 169 15.33 -6.32 8.79
CA ARG A 169 15.77 -6.89 10.08
C ARG A 169 14.62 -7.44 10.91
N HIS A 170 13.39 -7.39 10.40
CA HIS A 170 12.25 -7.96 11.10
C HIS A 170 12.38 -9.50 11.15
N PRO A 171 12.30 -10.16 12.33
CA PRO A 171 12.56 -11.60 12.46
C PRO A 171 11.72 -12.49 11.52
N ALA A 172 10.48 -12.09 11.26
CA ALA A 172 9.57 -12.80 10.35
C ALA A 172 10.02 -12.78 8.88
N VAL A 173 10.85 -11.81 8.49
CA VAL A 173 11.41 -11.64 7.15
C VAL A 173 12.84 -12.19 7.12
N TYR A 174 13.63 -11.84 8.12
CA TYR A 174 15.06 -12.12 8.18
C TYR A 174 15.39 -13.62 8.16
N GLY A 175 14.71 -14.41 9.00
CA GLY A 175 14.96 -15.86 9.11
C GLY A 175 14.68 -16.60 7.79
N PRO A 176 13.49 -16.43 7.19
CA PRO A 176 13.17 -17.08 5.92
C PRO A 176 14.00 -16.56 4.75
N VAL A 177 14.24 -15.26 4.60
CA VAL A 177 14.83 -14.72 3.37
C VAL A 177 16.34 -15.00 3.27
N GLY A 178 17.00 -15.30 4.39
CA GLY A 178 18.47 -15.41 4.41
C GLY A 178 19.15 -14.05 4.21
N THR A 179 18.51 -12.96 4.65
CA THR A 179 19.03 -11.58 4.50
C THR A 179 20.31 -11.29 5.28
N MET A 180 20.93 -12.28 5.93
CA MET A 180 22.22 -12.13 6.63
C MET A 180 23.30 -11.59 5.69
N ASP A 181 23.18 -11.86 4.39
CA ASP A 181 24.12 -11.45 3.35
C ASP A 181 23.74 -10.14 2.64
N ILE A 182 22.62 -9.50 3.01
CA ILE A 182 22.24 -8.19 2.44
C ILE A 182 22.78 -7.08 3.34
N GLY A 183 24.00 -6.64 3.05
CA GLY A 183 24.61 -5.50 3.74
C GLY A 183 24.14 -4.14 3.20
N PRO A 184 24.52 -3.05 3.89
CA PRO A 184 24.18 -1.68 3.51
C PRO A 184 24.70 -1.27 2.12
N GLU A 185 25.73 -1.96 1.61
CA GLU A 185 26.27 -1.79 0.26
C GLU A 185 25.30 -2.23 -0.85
N LEU A 186 24.37 -3.14 -0.54
CA LEU A 186 23.36 -3.61 -1.49
C LEU A 186 22.06 -2.84 -1.39
N ARG A 187 21.70 -2.37 -0.18
CA ARG A 187 20.42 -1.73 0.08
C ARG A 187 20.47 -0.82 1.30
N ALA A 188 19.87 0.37 1.17
CA ALA A 188 19.58 1.26 2.28
C ALA A 188 18.06 1.28 2.55
N PRO A 189 17.61 1.39 3.80
CA PRO A 189 16.18 1.53 4.11
C PRO A 189 15.58 2.78 3.46
N TRP A 190 14.32 2.68 3.03
CA TRP A 190 13.57 3.82 2.54
C TRP A 190 13.38 4.86 3.64
N ARG A 191 13.51 6.14 3.26
CA ARG A 191 13.18 7.28 4.12
C ARG A 191 11.90 7.92 3.62
N ALA A 192 11.08 8.42 4.52
CA ALA A 192 9.83 9.10 4.18
C ALA A 192 10.03 10.21 3.13
N THR A 193 11.07 11.04 3.30
CA THR A 193 11.36 12.15 2.39
C THR A 193 11.78 11.69 0.99
N THR A 194 12.43 10.53 0.86
CA THR A 194 12.96 10.06 -0.43
C THR A 194 12.01 9.12 -1.16
N ALA A 195 11.12 8.40 -0.45
CA ALA A 195 10.19 7.45 -1.07
C ALA A 195 8.76 7.98 -1.16
N ALA A 196 8.22 8.52 -0.06
CA ALA A 196 6.81 8.89 0.01
C ALA A 196 6.49 10.12 -0.84
N VAL A 197 7.36 11.14 -0.82
CA VAL A 197 7.14 12.37 -1.60
C VAL A 197 7.11 12.09 -3.10
N PRO A 198 8.09 11.37 -3.71
CA PRO A 198 7.99 11.01 -5.12
C PRO A 198 6.75 10.19 -5.48
N LEU A 199 6.32 9.25 -4.62
CA LEU A 199 5.10 8.46 -4.86
C LEU A 199 3.85 9.35 -4.91
N LEU A 200 3.72 10.30 -3.99
CA LEU A 200 2.62 11.26 -3.97
C LEU A 200 2.63 12.15 -5.22
N LEU A 201 3.79 12.67 -5.60
CA LEU A 201 3.95 13.51 -6.79
C LEU A 201 3.61 12.73 -8.06
N LEU A 202 4.07 11.47 -8.16
CA LEU A 202 3.77 10.60 -9.30
C LEU A 202 2.27 10.29 -9.39
N GLY A 203 1.64 9.96 -8.26
CA GLY A 203 0.19 9.72 -8.20
C GLY A 203 -0.62 10.96 -8.57
N ALA A 204 -0.23 12.14 -8.06
CA ALA A 204 -0.85 13.41 -8.42
C ALA A 204 -0.68 13.75 -9.91
N ALA A 205 0.51 13.50 -10.47
CA ALA A 205 0.78 13.72 -11.89
C ALA A 205 -0.08 12.80 -12.78
N LEU A 206 -0.21 11.51 -12.43
CA LEU A 206 -1.09 10.57 -13.14
C LEU A 206 -2.55 11.00 -13.09
N ALA A 207 -3.03 11.43 -11.92
CA ALA A 207 -4.39 11.95 -11.79
C ALA A 207 -4.60 13.25 -12.60
N GLY A 208 -3.61 14.14 -12.62
CA GLY A 208 -3.60 15.33 -13.47
C GLY A 208 -3.68 14.97 -14.95
N ALA A 209 -2.87 14.02 -15.42
CA ALA A 209 -2.91 13.54 -16.81
C ALA A 209 -4.26 12.93 -17.18
N ALA A 210 -4.88 12.15 -16.28
CA ALA A 210 -6.23 11.62 -16.47
C ALA A 210 -7.27 12.73 -16.61
N SER A 211 -7.07 13.82 -15.87
CA SER A 211 -7.95 14.99 -15.89
C SER A 211 -7.98 15.69 -17.23
N LEU A 212 -6.81 15.82 -17.85
CA LEU A 212 -6.65 16.44 -19.17
C LEU A 212 -7.25 15.59 -20.29
N ARG A 213 -7.27 14.25 -20.12
CA ARG A 213 -7.89 13.33 -21.10
C ARG A 213 -9.41 13.37 -21.08
N GLY A 214 -10.03 13.48 -19.90
CA GLY A 214 -11.48 13.51 -19.77
C GLY A 214 -12.14 14.84 -20.15
N ALA A 215 -11.35 15.88 -20.43
CA ALA A 215 -11.84 17.19 -20.88
C ALA A 215 -11.90 17.33 -22.41
N ARG A 216 -11.54 16.27 -23.16
CA ARG A 216 -11.64 16.18 -24.62
C ARG A 216 -12.77 15.26 -25.01
#